data_AF-A0A175RSU6-F1
#
_entry.id   AF-A0A175RSU6-F1
#
_cell.length_a   1.000
_cell.length_b   1.000
_cell.length_c   1.000
_cell.angle_alpha   90.00
_cell.angle_beta   90.00
_cell.angle_gamma   90.00
#
_symmetry.space_group_name_H-M   'P 1'
#
loop_
_entity.id
_entity.type
_entity.pdbx_description
1 polymer ?
#
loop_
_entity_poly.entity_id
_entity_poly.type
_entity_poly.pdbx_seq_one_letter_code
_entity_poly.pdbx_strand_id
1 'polypeptide(L)'
;MALSTQEQILIEQKVTNEAKSTGTAYILWLALGGFGGHRFYLGRTGSAIALLCLSVVGIITSVIGIGLLVMIGVGIWLIVDAILIPGMVAEQKNRVRSDLTMAALANSASSLDPALEAR
;
A
#
# COMPACT_ATOMS: atom_id res chain seq x y z
N MET A 1 14.12 19.39 -18.38
CA MET A 1 12.80 20.01 -18.66
C MET A 1 11.91 19.74 -17.46
N ALA A 2 11.45 20.78 -16.77
CA ALA A 2 10.51 20.63 -15.66
C ALA A 2 9.09 20.54 -16.24
N LEU A 3 8.25 19.65 -15.69
CA LEU A 3 6.83 19.52 -16.04
C LEU A 3 6.13 20.88 -15.91
N SER A 4 5.20 21.18 -16.83
CA SER A 4 4.41 22.41 -16.74
C SER A 4 3.56 22.43 -15.47
N THR A 5 3.24 23.61 -14.96
CA THR A 5 2.43 23.74 -13.73
C THR A 5 1.07 23.05 -13.86
N GLN A 6 0.44 23.06 -15.05
CA GLN A 6 -0.81 22.33 -15.27
C GLN A 6 -0.64 20.81 -15.14
N GLU A 7 0.44 20.25 -15.70
CA GLU A 7 0.74 18.81 -15.59
C GLU A 7 1.03 18.41 -14.14
N GLN A 8 1.77 19.24 -13.39
CA GLN A 8 2.04 18.99 -11.97
C GLN A 8 0.74 18.97 -11.15
N ILE A 9 -0.17 19.91 -11.38
CA ILE A 9 -1.49 19.96 -10.70
C ILE A 9 -2.32 18.71 -11.05
N LEU A 10 -2.36 18.31 -12.32
CA LEU A 10 -3.07 17.10 -12.74
C LEU A 10 -2.50 15.82 -12.11
N ILE A 11 -1.17 15.72 -12.01
CA ILE A 11 -0.50 14.59 -11.36
C ILE A 11 -0.85 14.56 -9.87
N GLU A 12 -0.80 15.71 -9.17
CA GLU A 12 -1.17 15.77 -7.76
C GLU A 12 -2.65 15.42 -7.51
N GLN A 13 -3.54 15.84 -8.41
CA GLN A 13 -4.94 15.43 -8.37
C GLN A 13 -5.11 13.92 -8.55
N LYS A 14 -4.43 13.32 -9.54
CA LYS A 14 -4.46 11.86 -9.75
C LYS A 14 -3.87 11.12 -8.55
N VAL A 15 -2.72 11.54 -8.02
CA VAL A 15 -2.12 10.93 -6.82
C VAL A 15 -3.05 11.03 -5.63
N THR A 16 -3.75 12.15 -5.44
CA THR A 16 -4.68 12.31 -4.32
C THR A 16 -5.92 11.43 -4.47
N ASN A 17 -6.38 11.22 -5.70
CA ASN A 17 -7.55 10.38 -5.99
C ASN A 17 -7.22 8.87 -5.94
N GLU A 18 -6.04 8.47 -6.43
CA GLU A 18 -5.60 7.07 -6.47
C GLU A 18 -4.86 6.61 -5.20
N ALA A 19 -4.38 7.55 -4.36
CA ALA A 19 -3.77 7.18 -3.10
C ALA A 19 -4.78 6.51 -2.18
N LYS A 20 -4.39 5.35 -1.64
CA LYS A 20 -5.19 4.61 -0.67
C LYS A 20 -5.38 5.43 0.60
N SER A 21 -6.60 5.38 1.15
CA SER A 21 -6.97 6.17 2.32
C SER A 21 -6.43 5.55 3.61
N THR A 22 -5.74 6.35 4.41
CA THR A 22 -5.31 5.99 5.76
C THR A 22 -6.50 5.58 6.63
N GLY A 23 -7.63 6.28 6.50
CA GLY A 23 -8.84 5.97 7.25
C GLY A 23 -9.38 4.58 6.91
N THR A 24 -9.40 4.22 5.63
CA THR A 24 -9.79 2.87 5.18
C THR A 24 -8.84 1.80 5.70
N ALA A 25 -7.53 2.08 5.73
CA ALA A 25 -6.55 1.16 6.30
C ALA A 25 -6.79 0.89 7.80
N TYR A 26 -7.14 1.91 8.59
CA TYR A 26 -7.50 1.73 10.01
C TYR A 26 -8.83 1.00 10.20
N ILE A 27 -9.83 1.26 9.37
CA ILE A 27 -11.10 0.52 9.40
C ILE A 27 -10.85 -0.97 9.12
N LEU A 28 -10.03 -1.28 8.11
CA LEU A 28 -9.67 -2.65 7.79
C LEU A 28 -8.81 -3.31 8.86
N TRP A 29 -7.95 -2.54 9.54
CA TRP A 29 -7.19 -3.02 10.68
C TRP A 29 -8.10 -3.35 11.86
N LEU A 30 -9.13 -2.54 12.13
CA LEU A 30 -10.08 -2.79 13.20
C LEU A 30 -10.98 -4.00 12.90
N ALA A 31 -11.47 -4.11 11.67
CA ALA A 31 -12.42 -5.16 11.28
C ALA A 31 -11.74 -6.50 10.92
N LEU A 32 -10.61 -6.45 10.21
CA LEU A 32 -9.90 -7.61 9.66
C LEU A 32 -8.42 -7.68 10.12
N GLY A 33 -8.05 -6.98 11.20
CA GLY A 33 -6.67 -6.91 11.67
C GLY A 33 -6.05 -8.29 11.84
N GLY A 34 -6.70 -9.17 12.60
CA GLY A 34 -6.22 -10.55 12.81
C GLY A 34 -6.07 -11.38 11.52
N PHE A 35 -6.78 -11.04 10.44
CA PHE A 35 -6.68 -11.73 9.16
C PHE A 35 -5.77 -11.01 8.15
N GLY A 36 -5.20 -9.86 8.51
CA GLY A 36 -4.28 -9.10 7.66
C GLY A 36 -4.94 -8.25 6.59
N GLY A 37 -6.23 -7.92 6.75
CA GLY A 37 -7.00 -7.17 5.76
C GLY A 37 -6.34 -5.83 5.38
N HIS A 38 -5.87 -5.06 6.37
CA HIS A 38 -5.16 -3.79 6.15
C HIS A 38 -3.89 -3.95 5.31
N ARG A 39 -3.17 -5.06 5.46
CA ARG A 39 -1.96 -5.34 4.66
C ARG A 39 -2.28 -5.75 3.22
N PHE A 40 -3.36 -6.52 3.02
CA PHE A 40 -3.87 -6.81 1.67
C PHE A 40 -4.28 -5.51 0.97
N TYR A 41 -4.98 -4.62 1.68
CA TYR A 41 -5.37 -3.32 1.13
C TYR A 41 -4.15 -2.47 0.76
N LEU A 42 -3.10 -2.44 1.56
CA LEU A 42 -1.88 -1.67 1.28
C LEU A 42 -0.93 -2.33 0.26
N GLY A 43 -1.34 -3.44 -0.37
CA GLY A 43 -0.54 -4.14 -1.38
C GLY A 43 0.63 -4.97 -0.83
N ARG A 44 0.65 -5.22 0.49
CA ARG A 44 1.70 -6.01 1.15
C ARG A 44 1.25 -7.47 1.32
N THR A 45 1.02 -8.15 0.20
CA THR A 45 0.45 -9.51 0.16
C THR A 45 1.26 -10.55 0.92
N GLY A 46 2.61 -10.51 0.84
CA GLY A 46 3.46 -11.49 1.53
C GLY A 46 3.31 -11.45 3.04
N SER A 47 3.34 -10.25 3.63
CA SER A 47 3.19 -10.09 5.08
C SER A 47 1.73 -10.20 5.55
N ALA A 48 0.77 -10.01 4.65
CA ALA A 48 -0.64 -10.30 4.90
C ALA A 48 -0.91 -11.81 5.00
N ILE A 49 -0.36 -12.60 4.07
CA ILE A 49 -0.43 -14.07 4.10
C ILE A 49 0.24 -14.62 5.35
N ALA A 50 1.42 -14.11 5.71
CA ALA A 50 2.10 -14.52 6.94
C ALA A 50 1.20 -14.32 8.17
N LEU A 51 0.53 -13.16 8.28
CA LEU A 51 -0.39 -12.88 9.39
C LEU A 51 -1.60 -13.82 9.34
N LEU A 52 -2.19 -14.04 8.16
CA LEU A 52 -3.32 -14.95 7.97
C LEU A 52 -2.97 -16.38 8.41
N CYS A 53 -1.83 -16.91 7.94
CA CYS A 53 -1.36 -18.24 8.32
C CYS A 53 -1.09 -18.32 9.82
N LEU A 54 -0.43 -17.32 10.42
CA LEU A 54 -0.13 -17.30 11.85
C LEU A 54 -1.42 -17.27 12.68
N SER A 55 -2.40 -16.49 12.24
CA SER A 55 -3.70 -16.41 12.91
C SER A 55 -4.49 -17.70 12.80
N VAL A 56 -4.54 -18.33 11.61
CA VAL A 56 -5.20 -19.62 11.41
C VAL A 56 -4.52 -20.72 12.22
N VAL A 57 -3.19 -20.83 12.17
CA VAL A 57 -2.42 -21.80 12.95
C VAL A 57 -2.59 -21.55 14.44
N GLY A 58 -2.57 -20.28 14.88
CA GLY A 58 -2.80 -19.92 16.28
C GLY A 58 -4.20 -20.32 16.76
N ILE A 59 -5.24 -20.15 15.93
CA ILE A 59 -6.61 -20.57 16.26
C ILE A 59 -6.68 -22.10 16.37
N ILE A 60 -6.13 -22.84 15.41
CA ILE A 60 -6.16 -24.32 15.41
C ILE A 60 -5.39 -24.87 16.63
N THR A 61 -4.20 -24.34 16.89
CA THR A 61 -3.35 -24.78 18.02
C THR A 61 -3.85 -24.28 19.38
N SER A 62 -4.79 -23.34 19.41
CA SER A 62 -5.38 -22.82 20.67
C SER A 62 -6.17 -23.88 21.42
N VAL A 63 -6.71 -24.88 20.71
CA VAL A 63 -7.44 -26.03 21.29
C VAL A 63 -6.56 -26.84 22.24
N ILE A 64 -5.23 -26.84 22.02
CA ILE A 64 -4.23 -27.56 22.82
C ILE A 64 -3.49 -26.58 23.77
N GLY A 65 -3.96 -25.33 23.88
CA GLY A 65 -3.39 -24.27 24.73
C GLY A 65 -2.16 -23.56 24.13
N ILE A 66 -1.41 -24.20 23.22
CA ILE A 66 -0.21 -23.62 22.59
C ILE A 66 -0.54 -22.38 21.76
N GLY A 67 -1.70 -22.37 21.10
CA GLY A 67 -2.13 -21.25 20.27
C GLY A 67 -2.37 -19.94 21.03
N LEU A 68 -2.54 -19.95 22.36
CA LEU A 68 -2.65 -18.71 23.14
C LEU A 68 -1.38 -17.87 23.05
N LEU A 69 -0.19 -18.48 23.08
CA LEU A 69 1.07 -17.76 22.93
C LEU A 69 1.21 -17.14 21.54
N VAL A 70 0.77 -17.86 20.52
CA VAL A 70 0.75 -17.37 19.13
C VAL A 70 -0.22 -16.19 18.99
N MET A 71 -1.40 -16.27 19.62
CA MET A 71 -2.39 -15.18 19.62
C MET A 71 -1.87 -13.92 20.33
N ILE A 72 -1.11 -14.06 21.43
CA ILE A 72 -0.44 -12.91 22.06
C ILE A 72 0.58 -12.28 21.10
N GLY A 73 1.37 -13.10 20.41
CA GLY A 73 2.31 -12.63 19.39
C GLY A 73 1.62 -11.89 18.25
N VAL A 74 0.50 -12.43 17.74
CA VAL A 74 -0.34 -11.77 16.73
C VAL A 74 -0.92 -10.46 17.26
N GLY A 75 -1.38 -10.43 18.52
CA GLY A 75 -1.89 -9.22 19.16
C GLY A 75 -0.84 -8.12 19.25
N ILE A 76 0.38 -8.44 19.67
CA ILE A 76 1.53 -7.51 19.68
C ILE A 76 1.82 -7.03 18.26
N TRP A 77 1.82 -7.94 17.29
CA TRP A 77 2.01 -7.58 15.88
C TRP A 77 0.95 -6.59 15.41
N LEU A 78 -0.33 -6.78 15.75
CA LEU A 78 -1.39 -5.83 15.39
C LEU A 78 -1.16 -4.43 15.95
N ILE A 79 -0.65 -4.33 17.18
CA ILE A 79 -0.31 -3.04 17.80
C ILE A 79 0.83 -2.37 17.03
N VAL A 80 1.88 -3.13 16.69
CA VAL A 80 2.99 -2.63 15.87
C VAL A 80 2.46 -2.15 14.52
N ASP A 81 1.58 -2.92 13.88
CA ASP A 81 0.97 -2.54 12.61
C ASP A 81 0.18 -1.22 12.71
N ALA A 82 -0.53 -0.96 13.82
CA ALA A 82 -1.24 0.30 14.01
C ALA A 82 -0.32 1.54 13.93
N ILE A 83 0.93 1.39 14.36
CA ILE A 83 1.97 2.43 14.27
C ILE A 83 2.58 2.47 12.85
N LEU A 84 2.68 1.33 12.17
CA LEU A 84 3.26 1.22 10.83
C LEU A 84 2.31 1.66 9.71
N ILE A 85 0.98 1.60 9.90
CA ILE A 85 -0.03 2.00 8.91
C ILE A 85 0.26 3.36 8.24
N PRO A 86 0.50 4.47 8.97
CA PRO A 86 0.77 5.76 8.34
C PRO A 86 2.01 5.73 7.44
N GLY A 87 3.07 5.01 7.85
CA GLY A 87 4.27 4.82 7.03
C GLY A 87 3.99 4.02 5.76
N MET A 88 3.19 2.95 5.86
CA MET A 88 2.81 2.13 4.71
C MET A 88 1.96 2.90 3.70
N VAL A 89 1.04 3.75 4.17
CA VAL A 89 0.21 4.60 3.31
C VAL A 89 1.08 5.66 2.61
N ALA A 90 2.02 6.28 3.35
CA ALA A 90 2.95 7.25 2.77
C ALA A 90 3.83 6.62 1.68
N GLU A 91 4.32 5.39 1.91
CA GLU A 91 5.10 4.65 0.91
C GLU A 91 4.27 4.35 -0.35
N GLN A 92 3.02 3.90 -0.20
CA GLN A 92 2.10 3.67 -1.31
C GLN A 92 1.85 4.95 -2.12
N LYS A 93 1.60 6.08 -1.45
CA LYS A 93 1.38 7.38 -2.11
C LYS A 93 2.60 7.83 -2.91
N ASN A 94 3.80 7.60 -2.39
CA ASN A 94 5.04 7.94 -3.09
C ASN A 94 5.28 7.08 -4.34
N ARG A 95 4.92 5.79 -4.30
CA ARG A 95 4.99 4.90 -5.46
C ARG A 95 4.05 5.34 -6.59
N VAL A 96 2.80 5.65 -6.27
CA VAL A 96 1.83 6.17 -7.27
C VAL A 96 2.34 7.47 -7.88
N ARG A 97 2.94 8.37 -7.08
CA ARG A 97 3.53 9.61 -7.57
C ARG A 97 4.70 9.39 -8.52
N SER A 98 5.61 8.47 -8.21
CA SER A 98 6.74 8.17 -9.10
C SER A 98 6.28 7.60 -10.43
N ASP A 99 5.33 6.67 -10.41
CA ASP A 99 4.84 5.99 -11.61
C ASP A 99 4.15 6.99 -12.56
N LEU A 100 3.33 7.88 -12.02
CA LEU A 100 2.68 8.95 -12.80
C LEU A 100 3.68 9.97 -13.35
N THR A 101 4.73 10.28 -12.59
CA THR A 101 5.80 11.19 -13.04
C THR A 101 6.59 10.55 -14.19
N MET A 102 6.94 9.26 -14.08
CA MET A 102 7.63 8.54 -15.16
C MET A 102 6.75 8.42 -16.41
N ALA A 103 5.45 8.15 -16.26
CA ALA A 103 4.51 8.13 -17.37
C ALA A 103 4.38 9.49 -18.07
N ALA A 104 4.35 10.59 -17.30
CA ALA A 104 4.34 11.94 -17.86
C ALA A 104 5.62 12.24 -18.65
N LEU A 105 6.79 11.92 -18.09
CA LEU A 105 8.09 12.11 -18.77
C LEU A 105 8.20 11.30 -20.07
N ALA A 106 7.70 10.05 -20.08
CA ALA A 106 7.69 9.22 -21.27
C ALA A 106 6.77 9.78 -22.37
N ASN A 107 5.58 10.28 -22.01
CA ASN A 107 4.67 10.93 -22.95
C ASN A 107 5.23 12.26 -23.50
N SER A 108 5.98 13.02 -22.69
CA SER A 108 6.67 14.22 -23.17
C SER A 108 7.82 13.89 -24.13
N ALA A 109 8.46 12.73 -23.99
CA ALA A 109 9.53 12.30 -24.88
C ALA A 109 8.99 11.80 -26.23
N SER A 110 7.89 11.04 -26.23
CA SER A 110 7.27 10.55 -27.48
C SER A 110 6.64 11.66 -28.32
N SER A 111 6.17 12.76 -27.70
CA SER A 111 5.66 13.92 -28.43
C SER A 111 6.74 14.75 -29.14
N LEU A 112 8.02 14.51 -28.83
CA LEU A 112 9.17 15.15 -29.50
C LEU A 112 9.74 14.32 -30.67
N ASP A 113 9.41 13.03 -30.73
CA ASP A 113 9.75 12.11 -31.83
C ASP A 113 9.08 12.40 -33.20
N PRO A 114 7.83 12.91 -33.31
CA PRO A 114 7.24 13.23 -34.62
C PRO A 114 7.99 14.32 -35.41
N ALA A 115 8.89 15.09 -34.77
CA ALA A 115 9.75 16.06 -35.45
C ALA A 115 11.03 15.42 -36.07
N LEU A 116 11.39 14.21 -35.66
CA LEU A 116 12.50 13.42 -36.19
C LEU A 116 12.05 12.47 -37.32
N GLU A 117 10.80 12.01 -37.31
CA GLU A 117 10.22 11.16 -38.38
C GLU A 117 9.96 11.93 -39.70
N ALA A 118 9.90 13.26 -39.64
CA ALA A 118 9.65 14.14 -40.77
C ALA A 118 10.93 14.66 -41.46
N ARG A 119 12.10 14.11 -41.14
CA ARG A 119 13.41 14.43 -41.76
C ARG A 119 14.06 13.18 -42.32
#